data_AF-A0A6B3F1W6-F1
#
_entry.id   AF-A0A6B3F1W6-F1
#
_cell.length_a   1.000
_cell.length_b   1.000
_cell.length_c   1.000
_cell.angle_alpha   90.00
_cell.angle_beta   90.00
_cell.angle_gamma   90.00
#
_symmetry.space_group_name_H-M   'P 1'
#
loop_
_entity.id
_entity.type
_entity.pdbx_description
1 polymer ?
#
loop_
_entity_poly.entity_id
_entity_poly.type
_entity_poly.pdbx_seq_one_letter_code
_entity_poly.pdbx_strand_id
1 'polypeptide(L)'
;KVGREAYAARLAEEASRFTLVSSELRSGISTILKYVTWAMVPTAIGLVISQLVVEEHSFKDAVARTVGGIVPMVPEGLVLLTSVAFAIGVIRLARRQCLVQELPAIEGLARVDTVCL
;
A
#
# COMPACT_ATOMS: atom_id res chain seq x y z
N LYS A 1 43.12 13.09 -5.39
CA LYS A 1 41.90 13.94 -5.43
C LYS A 1 41.30 13.97 -4.03
N VAL A 2 40.96 15.15 -3.49
CA VAL A 2 40.56 15.35 -2.09
C VAL A 2 39.22 16.11 -2.05
N GLY A 3 38.38 15.87 -1.04
CA GLY A 3 37.04 16.47 -0.96
C GLY A 3 36.04 15.83 -1.92
N ARG A 4 35.16 16.63 -2.55
CA ARG A 4 34.11 16.15 -3.50
C ARG A 4 34.66 15.41 -4.74
N GLU A 5 35.94 15.57 -5.04
CA GLU A 5 36.61 14.84 -6.13
C GLU A 5 37.23 13.51 -5.68
N ALA A 6 37.22 13.21 -4.37
CA ALA A 6 37.68 11.93 -3.87
C ALA A 6 36.79 10.81 -4.41
N TYR A 7 37.41 9.73 -4.86
CA TYR A 7 36.71 8.56 -5.41
C TYR A 7 35.67 8.01 -4.44
N ALA A 8 35.98 7.99 -3.13
CA ALA A 8 35.04 7.60 -2.07
C ALA A 8 33.83 8.55 -1.94
N ALA A 9 34.03 9.86 -2.14
CA ALA A 9 32.94 10.84 -2.08
C ALA A 9 32.00 10.71 -3.28
N ARG A 10 32.54 10.47 -4.48
CA ARG A 10 31.73 10.19 -5.69
C ARG A 10 30.97 8.87 -5.59
N LEU A 11 31.60 7.82 -5.07
CA LEU A 11 30.95 6.52 -4.86
C LEU A 11 29.82 6.61 -3.82
N ALA A 12 30.03 7.37 -2.75
CA ALA A 12 28.98 7.65 -1.77
C ALA A 12 27.83 8.48 -2.37
N GLU A 13 28.14 9.45 -3.24
CA GLU A 13 27.13 10.27 -3.92
C GLU A 13 26.33 9.46 -4.95
N GLU A 14 26.98 8.59 -5.72
CA GLU A 14 26.34 7.63 -6.64
C GLU A 14 25.51 6.56 -5.90
N ALA A 15 26.00 6.03 -4.78
CA ALA A 15 25.25 5.09 -3.94
C ALA A 15 24.08 5.77 -3.19
N SER A 16 24.20 7.06 -2.87
CA SER A 16 23.14 7.87 -2.25
C SER A 16 22.05 8.30 -3.22
N ARG A 17 22.25 8.13 -4.55
CA ARG A 17 21.16 8.12 -5.52
C ARG A 17 20.35 6.83 -5.33
N PHE A 18 19.73 6.75 -4.17
CA PHE A 18 18.67 5.85 -3.80
C PHE A 18 17.56 6.05 -4.82
N THR A 19 17.49 5.14 -5.78
CA THR A 19 16.26 4.92 -6.50
C THR A 19 15.27 4.41 -5.46
N LEU A 20 14.10 5.06 -5.34
CA LEU A 20 12.99 4.48 -4.62
C LEU A 20 12.67 3.16 -5.32
N VAL A 21 13.19 2.05 -4.80
CA VAL A 21 12.88 0.73 -5.33
C VAL A 21 11.39 0.55 -5.09
N SER A 22 10.60 0.63 -6.16
CA SER A 22 9.17 0.44 -6.10
C SER A 22 8.87 -0.98 -5.66
N SER A 23 8.26 -1.15 -4.49
CA SER A 23 7.76 -2.45 -4.04
C SER A 23 6.56 -2.86 -4.90
N GLU A 24 6.64 -4.04 -5.49
CA GLU A 24 5.62 -4.67 -6.33
C GLU A 24 4.35 -4.96 -5.51
N LEU A 25 4.47 -5.39 -4.24
CA LEU A 25 3.29 -5.60 -3.38
C LEU A 25 2.65 -4.27 -2.99
N ARG A 26 3.44 -3.21 -2.74
CA ARG A 26 2.88 -1.87 -2.49
C ARG A 26 2.14 -1.34 -3.71
N SER A 27 2.68 -1.56 -4.91
CA SER A 27 2.02 -1.23 -6.17
C SER A 27 0.73 -2.03 -6.39
N GLY A 28 0.76 -3.34 -6.11
CA GLY A 28 -0.40 -4.23 -6.19
C GLY A 28 -1.51 -3.84 -5.21
N ILE A 29 -1.19 -3.59 -3.94
CA ILE A 29 -2.15 -3.11 -2.94
C ILE A 29 -2.71 -1.76 -3.36
N SER A 30 -1.88 -0.82 -3.83
CA SER A 30 -2.36 0.48 -4.32
C SER A 30 -3.30 0.34 -5.51
N THR A 31 -3.07 -0.65 -6.38
CA THR A 31 -3.93 -0.94 -7.53
C THR A 31 -5.29 -1.49 -7.08
N ILE A 32 -5.30 -2.43 -6.14
CA ILE A 32 -6.54 -2.95 -5.54
C ILE A 32 -7.32 -1.80 -4.88
N LEU A 33 -6.65 -0.99 -4.05
CA LEU A 33 -7.28 0.16 -3.41
C LEU A 33 -7.86 1.14 -4.43
N LYS A 34 -7.13 1.43 -5.52
CA LYS A 34 -7.61 2.30 -6.59
C LYS A 34 -8.89 1.76 -7.24
N TYR A 35 -8.96 0.45 -7.52
CA TYR A 35 -10.17 -0.16 -8.09
C TYR A 35 -11.33 -0.15 -7.10
N VAL A 36 -11.10 -0.48 -5.83
CA VAL A 36 -12.14 -0.45 -4.79
C VAL A 36 -12.67 0.97 -4.59
N THR A 37 -11.79 1.96 -4.49
CA THR A 37 -12.18 3.38 -4.38
C THR A 37 -12.94 3.84 -5.63
N TRP A 38 -12.50 3.44 -6.82
CA TRP A 38 -13.19 3.78 -8.06
C TRP A 38 -14.59 3.15 -8.12
N ALA A 39 -14.79 1.92 -7.64
CA ALA A 39 -16.09 1.27 -7.54
C ALA A 39 -16.99 1.87 -6.44
N MET A 40 -16.40 2.37 -5.36
CA MET A 40 -17.12 2.99 -4.24
C MET A 40 -17.87 4.26 -4.66
N VAL A 41 -17.30 5.08 -5.55
CA VAL A 41 -17.91 6.34 -6.03
C VAL A 41 -19.26 6.11 -6.74
N PRO A 42 -19.37 5.27 -7.80
CA PRO A 42 -20.66 5.02 -8.45
C PRO A 42 -21.64 4.30 -7.52
N THR A 43 -21.18 3.41 -6.63
CA THR A 43 -22.06 2.78 -5.63
C THR A 43 -22.62 3.81 -4.65
N ALA A 44 -21.80 4.76 -4.19
CA ALA A 44 -22.23 5.85 -3.32
C ALA A 44 -23.29 6.73 -4.00
N ILE A 45 -23.04 7.14 -5.25
CA ILE A 45 -23.99 7.93 -6.04
C ILE A 45 -25.30 7.15 -6.23
N GLY A 46 -25.21 5.87 -6.59
CA GLY A 46 -26.36 4.99 -6.75
C GLY A 46 -27.20 4.88 -5.47
N LEU A 47 -26.55 4.66 -4.32
CA LEU A 47 -27.23 4.59 -3.03
C LEU A 47 -27.94 5.90 -2.67
N VAL A 48 -27.31 7.05 -2.88
CA VAL A 48 -27.95 8.36 -2.61
C VAL A 48 -29.17 8.57 -3.50
N ILE A 49 -29.06 8.27 -4.80
CA ILE A 49 -30.18 8.40 -5.74
C ILE A 49 -31.32 7.46 -5.34
N SER A 50 -31.03 6.19 -5.03
CA SER A 50 -32.05 5.23 -4.60
C SER A 50 -32.77 5.70 -3.33
N GLN A 51 -32.05 6.18 -2.32
CA GLN A 51 -32.65 6.64 -1.06
C GLN A 51 -33.50 7.91 -1.22
N LEU A 52 -33.14 8.82 -2.14
CA LEU A 52 -33.85 10.08 -2.35
C LEU A 52 -35.00 9.98 -3.37
N VAL A 53 -34.86 9.17 -4.42
CA VAL A 53 -35.81 9.13 -5.55
C VAL A 53 -36.79 7.96 -5.45
N VAL A 54 -36.37 6.82 -4.89
CA VAL A 54 -37.21 5.61 -4.86
C VAL A 54 -37.96 5.46 -3.54
N GLU A 55 -37.32 5.86 -2.44
CA GLU A 55 -37.78 5.56 -1.09
C GLU A 55 -38.32 6.80 -0.33
N GLU A 56 -38.21 8.01 -0.93
CA GLU A 56 -38.67 9.30 -0.39
C GLU A 56 -38.30 9.53 1.10
N HIS A 57 -37.14 9.03 1.53
CA HIS A 57 -36.73 9.17 2.92
C HIS A 57 -36.37 10.63 3.27
N SER A 58 -36.62 10.99 4.53
CA SER A 58 -36.12 12.24 5.10
C SER A 58 -34.61 12.34 4.86
N PHE A 59 -34.11 13.55 4.56
CA PHE A 59 -32.71 13.79 4.22
C PHE A 59 -31.73 13.21 5.26
N LYS A 60 -32.12 13.18 6.55
CA LYS A 60 -31.33 12.59 7.62
C LYS A 60 -31.23 11.06 7.54
N ASP A 61 -32.32 10.39 7.21
CA ASP A 61 -32.36 8.92 7.13
C ASP A 61 -31.66 8.41 5.87
N ALA A 62 -31.81 9.13 4.75
CA ALA A 62 -31.09 8.85 3.52
C ALA A 62 -29.57 8.90 3.74
N VAL A 63 -29.06 9.95 4.41
CA VAL A 63 -27.63 10.07 4.74
C VAL A 63 -27.15 8.94 5.64
N ALA A 64 -27.89 8.62 6.71
CA ALA A 64 -27.51 7.56 7.65
C ALA A 64 -27.41 6.19 6.94
N ARG A 65 -28.34 5.87 6.05
CA ARG A 65 -28.33 4.62 5.27
C ARG A 65 -27.25 4.59 4.21
N THR A 66 -27.01 5.68 3.51
CA THR A 66 -25.88 5.79 2.56
C THR A 66 -24.55 5.55 3.28
N VAL A 67 -24.32 6.17 4.45
CA VAL A 67 -23.12 5.93 5.25
C VAL A 67 -23.03 4.46 5.67
N GLY A 68 -24.15 3.88 6.15
CA GLY A 68 -24.20 2.47 6.53
C GLY A 68 -23.91 1.50 5.38
N GLY A 69 -24.25 1.86 4.13
CA GLY A 69 -23.94 1.06 2.94
C GLY A 69 -22.51 1.24 2.42
N ILE A 70 -21.91 2.43 2.58
CA ILE A 70 -20.57 2.73 2.06
C ILE A 70 -19.47 2.29 3.01
N VAL A 71 -19.62 2.47 4.33
CA VAL A 71 -18.57 2.17 5.32
C VAL A 71 -18.02 0.73 5.18
N PRO A 72 -18.85 -0.31 4.99
CA PRO A 72 -18.36 -1.68 4.81
C PRO A 72 -17.54 -1.90 3.52
N MET A 73 -17.64 -1.01 2.54
CA MET A 73 -16.88 -1.10 1.28
C MET A 73 -15.41 -0.70 1.46
N VAL A 74 -15.05 -0.03 2.56
CA VAL A 74 -13.65 0.29 2.88
C VAL A 74 -12.93 -0.99 3.29
N PRO A 75 -11.85 -1.40 2.61
CA PRO A 75 -11.20 -2.69 2.84
C PRO A 75 -10.26 -2.65 4.07
N GLU A 76 -10.78 -2.25 5.23
CA GLU A 76 -10.00 -2.13 6.49
C GLU A 76 -9.36 -3.47 6.87
N GLY A 77 -10.09 -4.57 6.69
CA GLY A 77 -9.59 -5.92 6.94
C GLY A 77 -8.42 -6.32 6.03
N LEU A 78 -8.44 -5.91 4.76
CA LEU A 78 -7.34 -6.21 3.83
C LEU A 78 -6.04 -5.52 4.26
N VAL A 79 -6.13 -4.23 4.62
CA VAL A 79 -4.96 -3.45 5.06
C VAL A 79 -4.41 -4.01 6.37
N LEU A 80 -5.28 -4.41 7.29
CA LEU A 80 -4.89 -5.03 8.55
C LEU A 80 -4.18 -6.38 8.32
N LEU A 81 -4.78 -7.26 7.50
CA LEU A 81 -4.19 -8.57 7.20
C LEU A 81 -2.85 -8.46 6.48
N THR A 82 -2.72 -7.54 5.51
CA THR A 82 -1.44 -7.32 4.80
C THR A 82 -0.36 -6.80 5.75
N SER A 83 -0.70 -5.86 6.64
CA SER A 83 0.22 -5.35 7.66
C SER A 83 0.71 -6.45 8.60
N VAL A 84 -0.21 -7.30 9.07
CA VAL A 84 0.13 -8.46 9.93
C VAL A 84 1.00 -9.46 9.19
N ALA A 85 0.66 -9.80 7.94
CA ALA A 85 1.45 -10.71 7.12
C ALA A 85 2.88 -10.20 6.92
N PHE A 86 3.05 -8.90 6.63
CA PHE A 86 4.36 -8.27 6.50
C PHE A 86 5.15 -8.27 7.81
N ALA A 87 4.51 -7.94 8.93
CA ALA A 87 5.15 -7.98 10.24
C ALA A 87 5.67 -9.40 10.57
N ILE A 88 4.87 -10.43 10.31
CA ILE A 88 5.29 -11.84 10.48
C ILE A 88 6.45 -12.18 9.55
N GLY A 89 6.42 -11.70 8.29
CA GLY A 89 7.52 -11.85 7.34
C GLY A 89 8.83 -11.26 7.83
N VAL A 90 8.81 -10.02 8.33
CA VAL A 90 9.96 -9.34 8.94
C VAL A 90 10.48 -10.14 10.14
N ILE A 91 9.60 -10.54 11.06
CA ILE A 91 9.98 -11.32 12.26
C ILE A 91 10.67 -12.63 11.87
N ARG A 92 10.19 -13.31 10.83
CA ARG A 92 10.77 -14.56 10.35
C ARG A 92 12.18 -14.37 9.79
N LEU A 93 12.44 -13.26 9.09
CA LEU A 93 13.76 -12.91 8.58
C LEU A 93 14.71 -12.44 9.68
N ALA A 94 14.22 -11.65 10.63
CA ALA A 94 14.98 -11.21 11.79
C ALA A 94 15.48 -12.40 12.64
N ARG A 95 14.65 -13.46 12.80
CA ARG A 95 15.06 -14.72 13.45
C ARG A 95 16.21 -15.43 12.74
N ARG A 96 16.41 -15.19 11.44
CA ARG A 96 17.54 -15.70 10.65
C ARG A 96 18.72 -14.72 10.59
N GLN A 97 18.76 -13.73 11.49
CA GLN A 97 19.81 -12.70 11.52
C GLN A 97 19.87 -11.84 10.24
N CYS A 98 18.77 -11.73 9.50
CA CYS A 98 18.66 -10.87 8.32
C CYS A 98 17.93 -9.57 8.71
N LEU A 99 18.62 -8.44 8.62
CA LEU A 99 18.06 -7.12 8.88
C LEU A 99 17.41 -6.56 7.60
N VAL A 100 16.09 -6.49 7.60
CA VAL A 100 15.32 -5.85 6.54
C VAL A 100 15.11 -4.38 6.91
N GLN A 101 15.63 -3.46 6.09
CA GLN A 101 15.49 -2.01 6.34
C GLN A 101 14.28 -1.39 5.64
N GLU A 102 13.85 -1.94 4.49
CA GLU A 102 12.65 -1.48 3.79
C GLU A 102 11.83 -2.67 3.25
N LEU A 103 10.51 -2.45 3.05
CA LEU A 103 9.59 -3.42 2.43
C LEU A 103 10.10 -4.02 1.10
N PRO A 104 10.68 -3.24 0.16
CA PRO A 104 11.24 -3.78 -1.08
C PRO A 104 12.36 -4.80 -0.86
N ALA A 105 13.08 -4.76 0.27
CA ALA A 105 14.14 -5.72 0.56
C ALA A 105 13.60 -7.13 0.86
N ILE A 106 12.40 -7.25 1.46
CA ILE A 106 11.71 -8.54 1.63
C ILE A 106 11.31 -9.12 0.27
N GLU A 107 10.71 -8.30 -0.58
CA GLU A 107 10.28 -8.72 -1.92
C GLU A 107 11.46 -9.10 -2.80
N GLY A 108 12.52 -8.29 -2.79
CA GLY A 108 13.74 -8.54 -3.55
C GLY A 108 14.38 -9.87 -3.15
N LEU A 109 14.50 -10.14 -1.85
CA LEU A 109 15.07 -11.40 -1.35
C LEU A 109 14.22 -12.63 -1.70
N ALA A 110 12.91 -12.47 -1.82
CA ALA A 110 12.00 -13.55 -2.24
C ALA A 110 12.08 -13.85 -3.74
N ARG A 111 12.59 -12.91 -4.56
CA ARG A 111 12.60 -12.99 -6.03
C ARG A 111 14.02 -12.94 -6.62
N VAL A 112 15.06 -13.02 -5.79
CA VAL A 112 16.44 -12.95 -6.29
C VAL A 112 16.84 -14.30 -6.90
N ASP A 113 17.13 -14.30 -8.20
CA ASP A 113 17.56 -15.50 -8.93
C ASP A 113 19.09 -15.66 -8.93
N THR A 114 19.83 -14.58 -8.61
CA THR A 114 21.31 -14.57 -8.64
C THR A 114 21.86 -13.69 -7.53
N VAL A 115 22.78 -14.26 -6.75
CA VAL A 115 23.56 -13.52 -5.75
C VAL A 115 24.98 -13.38 -6.29
N CYS A 116 25.39 -12.16 -6.60
CA CYS A 116 26.80 -11.86 -6.90
C CYS A 116 27.55 -11.77 -5.57
N LEU A 117 28.42 -12.75 -5.31
CA LEU A 117 29.34 -12.80 -4.17
C LEU A 117 30.71 -12.21 -4.54
#